data_AF-X8JLS8-F1
#
_entry.id   AF-X8JLS8-F1
#
_cell.length_a   1.000
_cell.length_b   1.000
_cell.length_c   1.000
_cell.angle_alpha   90.00
_cell.angle_beta   90.00
_cell.angle_gamma   90.00
#
_symmetry.space_group_name_H-M   'P 1'
#
loop_
_entity.id
_entity.type
_entity.pdbx_description
1 polymer ?
#
loop_
_entity_poly.entity_id
_entity_poly.type
_entity_poly.pdbx_seq_one_letter_code
_entity_poly.pdbx_strand_id
1 'polypeptide(L)'
;MTVTHNCVLPNALRIPALTKLTNKRIVLASASPRRLQIFRQFGLDPEIIPSKFGENFPHDEFSNVYEYPVATATEKAVEVYRRLVEQDPEDPPSLVIGADTVVLTKVPEAGSNIHDSLLPDIRPDILEKPHDKADKSSYATRTERWKM
;
A
#
# COMPACT_ATOMS: atom_id res chain seq x y z
N MET A 1 -19.40 -26.44 -7.69
CA MET A 1 -20.18 -25.44 -6.94
C MET A 1 -19.51 -24.11 -7.21
N THR A 2 -20.20 -23.12 -7.76
CA THR A 2 -19.61 -21.80 -8.01
C THR A 2 -19.49 -21.07 -6.68
N VAL A 3 -18.27 -20.72 -6.26
CA VAL A 3 -18.05 -19.91 -5.06
C VAL A 3 -18.63 -18.52 -5.32
N THR A 4 -19.56 -18.09 -4.46
CA THR A 4 -20.14 -16.76 -4.56
C THR A 4 -19.32 -15.78 -3.73
N HIS A 5 -18.70 -14.81 -4.39
CA HIS A 5 -17.95 -13.75 -3.73
C HIS A 5 -18.80 -12.49 -3.61
N ASN A 6 -18.84 -11.86 -2.44
CA ASN A 6 -19.38 -10.51 -2.34
C ASN A 6 -18.64 -9.73 -1.25
N CYS A 7 -17.96 -8.67 -1.64
CA CYS A 7 -17.25 -7.79 -0.70
C CYS A 7 -18.08 -6.54 -0.33
N VAL A 8 -19.20 -6.26 -1.00
CA VAL A 8 -19.97 -5.03 -0.76
C VAL A 8 -20.91 -5.25 0.41
N LEU A 9 -20.72 -4.46 1.47
CA LEU A 9 -21.50 -4.53 2.70
C LEU A 9 -22.83 -3.76 2.56
N PRO A 10 -23.87 -4.10 3.35
CA PRO A 10 -25.17 -3.42 3.29
C PRO A 10 -25.13 -1.92 3.59
N ASN A 11 -24.13 -1.46 4.35
CA ASN A 11 -23.93 -0.06 4.70
C ASN A 11 -23.13 0.72 3.64
N ALA A 12 -22.71 0.09 2.54
CA ALA A 12 -21.99 0.74 1.47
C ALA A 12 -22.85 1.81 0.78
N LEU A 13 -22.23 2.94 0.45
CA LEU A 13 -22.89 3.97 -0.35
C LEU A 13 -23.20 3.42 -1.75
N ARG A 14 -24.41 3.67 -2.25
CA ARG A 14 -24.85 3.19 -3.57
C ARG A 14 -24.31 4.05 -4.72
N ILE A 15 -22.98 4.13 -4.85
CA ILE A 15 -22.30 4.80 -5.95
C ILE A 15 -21.95 3.82 -7.07
N PRO A 16 -21.85 4.27 -8.33
CA PRO A 16 -21.56 3.40 -9.47
C PRO A 16 -20.29 2.55 -9.31
N ALA A 17 -19.26 3.08 -8.63
CA ALA A 17 -18.02 2.36 -8.38
C ALA A 17 -18.22 1.14 -7.48
N LEU A 18 -18.93 1.29 -6.35
CA LEU A 18 -19.14 0.19 -5.39
C LEU A 18 -20.16 -0.83 -5.91
N THR A 19 -21.20 -0.38 -6.61
CA THR A 19 -22.17 -1.28 -7.23
C THR A 19 -21.54 -2.21 -8.26
N LYS A 20 -20.48 -1.76 -8.96
CA LYS A 20 -19.71 -2.59 -9.88
C LYS A 20 -18.90 -3.69 -9.18
N LEU A 21 -18.65 -3.58 -7.87
CA LEU A 21 -17.90 -4.58 -7.10
C LEU A 21 -18.78 -5.69 -6.53
N THR A 22 -20.11 -5.54 -6.60
CA THR A 22 -21.06 -6.57 -6.18
C THR A 22 -20.82 -7.88 -6.94
N ASN A 23 -20.88 -9.00 -6.23
CA ASN A 23 -20.65 -10.33 -6.79
C ASN A 23 -19.26 -10.56 -7.40
N LYS A 24 -18.26 -9.76 -7.02
CA LYS A 24 -16.86 -9.90 -7.47
C LYS A 24 -15.96 -10.36 -6.33
N ARG A 25 -14.96 -11.17 -6.69
CA ARG A 25 -13.87 -11.55 -5.77
C ARG A 25 -12.86 -10.41 -5.68
N ILE A 26 -12.91 -9.66 -4.59
CA ILE A 26 -11.99 -8.55 -4.33
C ILE A 26 -11.01 -8.98 -3.24
N VAL A 27 -9.72 -8.90 -3.54
CA VAL A 27 -8.64 -9.31 -2.64
C VAL A 27 -7.82 -8.10 -2.22
N LEU A 28 -7.55 -7.98 -0.92
CA LEU A 28 -6.59 -7.04 -0.35
C LEU A 28 -5.26 -7.75 -0.15
N ALA A 29 -4.23 -7.32 -0.90
CA ALA A 29 -2.88 -7.86 -0.86
C ALA A 29 -2.07 -7.38 0.37
N SER A 30 -2.70 -7.29 1.54
CA SER A 30 -2.09 -6.69 2.73
C SER A 30 -2.53 -7.36 4.02
N ALA A 31 -1.57 -7.72 4.89
CA ALA A 31 -1.85 -8.20 6.24
C ALA A 31 -2.23 -7.10 7.25
N SER A 32 -2.31 -5.82 6.84
CA SER A 32 -2.50 -4.69 7.75
C SER A 32 -3.96 -4.60 8.25
N PRO A 33 -4.22 -4.77 9.57
CA PRO A 33 -5.57 -4.63 10.11
C PRO A 33 -6.16 -3.23 9.90
N ARG A 34 -5.30 -2.19 9.95
CA ARG A 34 -5.70 -0.80 9.71
C ARG A 34 -6.23 -0.60 8.29
N ARG A 35 -5.63 -1.23 7.28
CA ARG A 35 -6.09 -1.10 5.88
C ARG A 35 -7.45 -1.77 5.69
N LEU A 36 -7.64 -2.96 6.24
CA LEU A 36 -8.95 -3.61 6.24
C LEU A 36 -10.03 -2.74 6.91
N GLN A 37 -9.72 -2.14 8.06
CA GLN A 37 -10.65 -1.26 8.76
C GLN A 37 -11.11 -0.09 7.89
N ILE A 38 -10.19 0.53 7.13
CA ILE A 38 -10.53 1.60 6.18
C ILE A 38 -11.53 1.10 5.13
N PHE A 39 -11.29 -0.06 4.52
CA PHE A 39 -12.24 -0.65 3.55
C PHE A 39 -13.63 -0.86 4.18
N ARG A 40 -13.68 -1.45 5.37
CA ARG A 40 -14.95 -1.71 6.09
C ARG A 40 -15.70 -0.44 6.43
N GLN A 41 -14.98 0.62 6.79
CA GLN A 41 -15.58 1.93 7.04
C GLN A 41 -16.30 2.49 5.80
N PHE A 42 -15.81 2.17 4.60
CA PHE A 42 -16.45 2.53 3.32
C PHE A 42 -17.44 1.48 2.79
N GLY A 43 -17.75 0.45 3.59
CA GLY A 43 -18.70 -0.60 3.22
C GLY A 43 -18.12 -1.70 2.32
N LEU A 44 -16.81 -1.93 2.38
CA LEU A 44 -16.13 -3.02 1.67
C LEU A 44 -15.49 -4.00 2.65
N ASP A 45 -15.66 -5.30 2.41
CA ASP A 45 -15.03 -6.39 3.15
C ASP A 45 -14.31 -7.33 2.17
N PRO A 46 -13.13 -6.94 1.67
CA PRO A 46 -12.35 -7.76 0.75
C PRO A 46 -11.71 -8.96 1.46
N GLU A 47 -11.44 -10.01 0.70
CA GLU A 47 -10.65 -11.16 1.14
C GLU A 47 -9.20 -10.72 1.44
N ILE A 48 -8.62 -11.18 2.54
CA ILE A 48 -7.26 -10.77 2.95
C ILE A 48 -6.26 -11.85 2.55
N ILE A 49 -5.41 -11.54 1.57
CA ILE A 49 -4.34 -12.44 1.15
C ILE A 49 -3.04 -11.64 1.12
N PRO A 50 -2.20 -11.72 2.17
CA PRO A 50 -0.94 -11.00 2.21
C PRO A 50 -0.03 -11.40 1.03
N SER A 51 0.65 -10.41 0.46
CA SER A 51 1.68 -10.68 -0.54
C SER A 51 2.91 -11.34 0.09
N LYS A 52 3.59 -12.17 -0.70
CA LYS A 52 4.88 -12.78 -0.39
C LYS A 52 6.06 -12.07 -1.08
N PHE A 53 5.80 -10.99 -1.80
CA PHE A 53 6.83 -10.22 -2.48
C PHE A 53 7.82 -9.63 -1.46
N GLY A 54 9.11 -9.91 -1.64
CA GLY A 54 10.18 -9.29 -0.86
C GLY A 54 10.42 -7.88 -1.36
N GLU A 55 10.23 -6.90 -0.48
CA GLU A 55 10.37 -5.45 -0.73
C GLU A 55 11.85 -5.07 -0.95
N ASN A 56 12.46 -5.59 -2.01
CA ASN A 56 13.91 -5.57 -2.22
C ASN A 56 14.34 -4.61 -3.32
N PHE A 57 13.49 -3.65 -3.72
CA PHE A 57 13.89 -2.67 -4.73
C PHE A 57 14.95 -1.73 -4.15
N PRO A 58 16.09 -1.53 -4.82
CA PRO A 58 17.06 -0.52 -4.40
C PRO A 58 16.43 0.88 -4.47
N HIS A 59 16.44 1.62 -3.35
CA HIS A 59 15.81 2.93 -3.26
C HIS A 59 16.43 3.95 -4.22
N ASP A 60 17.69 3.75 -4.60
CA ASP A 60 18.48 4.56 -5.52
C ASP A 60 18.11 4.36 -7.00
N GLU A 61 17.41 3.27 -7.35
CA GLU A 61 16.88 3.06 -8.71
C GLU A 61 15.73 4.01 -9.06
N PHE A 62 15.09 4.61 -8.06
CA PHE A 62 14.00 5.55 -8.28
C PHE A 62 14.52 6.99 -8.33
N SER A 63 14.23 7.66 -9.45
CA SER A 63 14.54 9.08 -9.62
C SER A 63 13.68 9.93 -8.69
N ASN A 64 12.47 9.46 -8.38
CA ASN A 64 11.50 10.10 -7.51
C ASN A 64 11.11 9.15 -6.37
N VAL A 65 11.30 9.58 -5.12
CA VAL A 65 11.01 8.80 -3.91
C VAL A 65 9.55 8.33 -3.80
N TYR A 66 8.62 9.01 -4.47
CA TYR A 66 7.20 8.61 -4.48
C TYR A 66 6.93 7.40 -5.40
N GLU A 67 7.85 7.07 -6.31
CA GLU A 67 7.70 5.91 -7.20
C GLU A 67 7.93 4.59 -6.47
N TYR A 68 8.82 4.58 -5.47
CA TYR A 68 9.13 3.39 -4.67
C TYR A 68 7.90 2.72 -4.05
N PRO A 69 7.05 3.41 -3.25
CA PRO A 69 5.87 2.78 -2.67
C PRO A 69 4.84 2.36 -3.73
N VAL A 70 4.77 3.08 -4.86
CA VAL A 70 3.87 2.72 -5.97
C VAL A 70 4.33 1.41 -6.64
N ALA A 71 5.62 1.29 -6.94
CA ALA A 71 6.21 0.08 -7.52
C ALA A 71 6.04 -1.11 -6.56
N THR A 72 6.36 -0.92 -5.28
CA THR A 72 6.21 -1.95 -4.25
C THR A 72 4.75 -2.39 -4.07
N ALA A 73 3.79 -1.45 -4.04
CA ALA A 73 2.37 -1.78 -3.97
C ALA A 73 1.89 -2.55 -5.21
N THR A 74 2.42 -2.20 -6.38
CA THR A 74 2.09 -2.85 -7.66
C THR A 74 2.56 -4.30 -7.67
N GLU A 75 3.82 -4.57 -7.33
CA GLU A 75 4.35 -5.93 -7.30
C GLU A 75 3.65 -6.81 -6.26
N LYS A 76 3.28 -6.25 -5.10
CA LYS A 76 2.47 -6.96 -4.11
C LYS A 76 1.14 -7.43 -4.69
N ALA A 77 0.46 -6.59 -5.46
CA ALA A 77 -0.81 -6.95 -6.09
C ALA A 77 -0.62 -7.98 -7.21
N VAL A 78 0.40 -7.79 -8.05
CA VAL A 78 0.71 -8.68 -9.17
C VAL A 78 1.10 -10.07 -8.68
N GLU A 79 1.94 -10.18 -7.64
CA GLU A 79 2.31 -11.46 -7.04
C GLU A 79 1.09 -12.21 -6.52
N VAL A 80 0.23 -11.55 -5.74
CA VAL A 80 -0.99 -12.18 -5.21
C VAL A 80 -1.92 -12.61 -6.34
N TYR A 81 -2.10 -11.78 -7.38
CA TYR A 81 -2.93 -12.12 -8.53
C TYR A 81 -2.41 -13.38 -9.24
N ARG A 82 -1.14 -13.39 -9.64
CA ARG A 82 -0.52 -14.52 -10.36
C ARG A 82 -0.62 -15.81 -9.55
N ARG A 83 -0.26 -15.74 -8.26
CA ARG A 83 -0.33 -16.89 -7.36
C ARG A 83 -1.75 -17.44 -7.23
N LEU A 84 -2.77 -16.59 -7.13
CA LEU A 84 -4.15 -17.06 -7.01
C LEU A 84 -4.68 -17.67 -8.30
N VAL A 85 -4.36 -17.07 -9.45
CA VAL A 85 -4.71 -17.64 -10.76
C VAL A 85 -4.05 -19.00 -10.98
N GLU A 86 -2.79 -19.17 -10.57
CA GLU A 86 -2.09 -20.46 -10.67
C GLU A 86 -2.65 -21.51 -9.70
N GLN A 87 -3.08 -21.10 -8.49
CA GLN A 87 -3.61 -21.99 -7.46
C GLN A 87 -5.04 -22.46 -7.77
N ASP A 88 -5.89 -21.57 -8.27
CA ASP A 88 -7.27 -21.88 -8.64
C ASP A 88 -7.68 -21.08 -9.90
N PRO A 89 -7.39 -21.63 -11.10
CA PRO A 89 -7.74 -20.98 -12.36
C PRO A 89 -9.24 -20.78 -12.58
N GLU A 90 -10.09 -21.55 -11.88
CA GLU A 90 -11.56 -21.51 -12.02
C GLU A 90 -12.21 -20.43 -11.14
N ASP A 91 -11.47 -19.88 -10.18
CA ASP A 91 -11.92 -18.79 -9.30
C ASP A 91 -10.92 -17.62 -9.21
N PRO A 92 -10.53 -16.98 -10.32
CA PRO A 92 -9.56 -15.91 -10.29
C PRO A 92 -10.11 -14.65 -9.60
N PRO A 93 -9.28 -13.88 -8.88
CA PRO A 93 -9.70 -12.60 -8.32
C PRO A 93 -10.09 -11.61 -9.42
N SER A 94 -11.23 -10.94 -9.24
CA SER A 94 -11.68 -9.88 -10.16
C SER A 94 -10.89 -8.58 -9.99
N LEU A 95 -10.35 -8.35 -8.78
CA LEU A 95 -9.54 -7.21 -8.45
C LEU A 95 -8.63 -7.57 -7.28
N VAL A 96 -7.34 -7.24 -7.39
CA VAL A 96 -6.37 -7.33 -6.30
C VAL A 96 -5.88 -5.92 -5.98
N ILE A 97 -5.94 -5.55 -4.71
CA ILE A 97 -5.57 -4.23 -4.23
C ILE A 97 -4.27 -4.33 -3.45
N GLY A 98 -3.20 -3.77 -4.03
CA GLY A 98 -1.92 -3.56 -3.36
C GLY A 98 -1.89 -2.23 -2.59
N ALA A 99 -1.10 -2.18 -1.54
CA ALA A 99 -0.86 -0.94 -0.80
C ALA A 99 0.50 -0.97 -0.12
N ASP A 100 1.21 0.16 -0.23
CA ASP A 100 2.47 0.39 0.45
C ASP A 100 2.47 1.76 1.12
N THR A 101 3.27 1.91 2.18
CA THR A 101 3.33 3.15 2.97
C THR A 101 4.74 3.32 3.48
N VAL A 102 5.37 4.41 3.07
CA VAL A 102 6.70 4.84 3.52
C VAL A 102 6.61 6.15 4.27
N VAL A 103 7.62 6.45 5.08
CA VAL A 103 7.80 7.76 5.73
C VAL A 103 9.04 8.42 5.14
N LEU A 104 8.98 9.71 4.85
CA LEU A 104 10.11 10.48 4.33
C LEU A 104 10.68 11.38 5.42
N THR A 105 12.01 11.45 5.55
CA THR A 105 12.68 12.25 6.60
C THR A 105 12.57 13.76 6.39
N LYS A 106 12.54 14.22 5.14
CA LYS A 106 12.38 15.63 4.76
C LYS A 106 11.53 15.74 3.49
N VAL A 107 10.28 16.15 3.63
CA VAL A 107 9.49 16.52 2.44
C VAL A 107 10.06 17.85 1.94
N PRO A 108 10.48 18.00 0.67
CA PRO A 108 10.82 19.31 0.13
C PRO A 108 9.63 20.23 0.35
N GLU A 109 9.84 21.44 0.88
CA GLU A 109 8.72 22.34 1.17
C GLU A 109 7.93 22.63 -0.09
N ALA A 110 6.74 22.03 -0.20
CA ALA A 110 5.76 22.29 -1.24
C ALA A 110 5.21 23.72 -1.05
N GLY A 111 5.96 24.69 -1.57
CA GLY A 111 5.63 26.12 -1.43
C GLY A 111 6.83 27.06 -1.50
N SER A 112 8.07 26.57 -1.51
CA SER A 112 9.22 27.45 -1.72
C SER A 112 9.30 27.89 -3.19
N ASN A 113 9.21 29.20 -3.45
CA ASN A 113 9.38 29.81 -4.79
C ASN A 113 10.81 29.69 -5.34
N ILE A 114 11.63 28.80 -4.77
CA ILE A 114 12.99 28.56 -5.20
C ILE A 114 12.96 27.52 -6.31
N HIS A 115 13.57 27.86 -7.43
CA HIS A 115 13.73 26.94 -8.55
C HIS A 115 14.44 25.69 -8.05
N ASP A 116 13.91 24.50 -8.39
CA ASP A 116 14.34 23.18 -7.90
C ASP A 116 15.86 22.97 -7.97
N SER A 117 16.53 23.60 -8.95
CA SER A 117 17.98 23.57 -9.14
C SER A 117 18.81 24.38 -8.11
N LEU A 118 18.18 25.08 -7.17
CA LEU A 118 18.84 25.89 -6.13
C LEU A 118 18.70 25.29 -4.72
N LEU A 119 17.87 24.24 -4.58
CA LEU A 119 17.84 23.44 -3.37
C LEU A 119 19.11 22.59 -3.32
N PRO A 120 19.77 22.44 -2.15
CA PRO A 120 20.77 21.39 -2.02
C PRO A 120 20.09 20.05 -2.35
N ASP A 121 20.76 19.17 -3.10
CA ASP A 121 20.35 17.80 -3.46
C ASP A 121 20.15 16.94 -2.19
N ILE A 122 19.16 17.26 -1.37
CA ILE A 122 18.79 16.51 -0.19
C ILE A 122 17.66 15.60 -0.63
N ARG A 123 18.03 14.45 -1.20
CA ARG A 123 17.08 13.36 -1.40
C ARG A 123 16.52 12.96 -0.03
N PRO A 124 15.19 12.95 0.16
CA PRO A 124 14.60 12.41 1.38
C PRO A 124 14.95 10.94 1.54
N ASP A 125 15.31 10.55 2.76
CA ASP A 125 15.49 9.14 3.08
C ASP A 125 14.11 8.49 3.20
N ILE A 126 13.97 7.32 2.58
CA ILE A 126 12.81 6.45 2.72
C ILE A 126 12.98 5.64 4.00
N LEU A 127 12.05 5.82 4.94
CA LEU A 127 11.97 5.06 6.18
C LEU A 127 10.86 4.02 6.07
N GLU A 128 11.27 2.76 6.17
CA GLU A 128 10.38 1.60 6.22
C GLU A 128 10.11 1.16 7.67
N LYS A 129 9.35 0.08 7.84
CA LYS A 129 9.10 -0.45 9.19
C LYS A 129 10.40 -0.98 9.78
N PRO A 130 10.70 -0.64 11.04
CA PRO A 130 11.94 -1.07 11.67
C PRO A 130 12.00 -2.59 11.80
N HIS A 131 13.12 -3.16 11.38
CA HIS A 131 13.31 -4.62 11.36
C HIS A 131 13.63 -5.20 12.74
N ASP A 132 14.13 -4.39 13.68
CA ASP A 132 14.48 -4.83 15.03
C ASP A 132 14.21 -3.77 16.13
N LYS A 133 14.55 -4.09 17.39
CA LYS A 133 14.34 -3.19 18.54
C LYS A 133 15.32 -2.02 18.58
N ALA A 134 16.53 -2.15 18.04
CA ALA A 134 17.51 -1.07 17.99
C ALA A 134 17.06 -0.02 16.96
N ASP A 135 16.55 -0.49 15.82
CA ASP A 135 15.97 0.30 14.74
C ASP A 135 14.66 0.97 15.16
N LYS A 136 13.87 0.34 16.04
CA LYS A 136 12.73 1.02 16.69
C LYS A 136 13.16 2.21 17.54
N SER A 137 14.30 2.12 18.22
CA SER A 137 14.81 3.20 19.08
C SER A 137 15.33 4.37 18.26
N SER A 138 16.01 4.12 17.14
CA SER A 138 16.44 5.15 16.18
C SER A 138 15.25 5.76 15.42
N TYR A 139 14.24 4.97 15.06
CA TYR A 139 12.99 5.44 14.48
C TYR A 139 12.23 6.34 15.47
N ALA A 140 12.09 5.91 16.72
CA ALA A 140 11.44 6.68 17.79
C ALA A 140 12.20 7.99 18.10
N THR A 141 13.52 7.93 18.34
CA THR A 141 14.32 9.14 18.61
C THR A 141 14.38 10.11 17.43
N ARG A 142 14.35 9.63 16.17
CA ARG A 142 14.24 10.50 14.99
C ARG A 142 12.85 11.15 14.87
N THR A 143 11.79 10.47 15.29
CA THR A 143 10.42 11.04 15.30
C THR A 143 10.12 11.95 16.52
N GLU A 144 10.76 11.73 17.68
CA GLU A 144 10.54 12.54 18.90
C GLU A 144 11.21 13.93 18.85
N ARG A 145 12.22 14.12 17.99
CA ARG A 145 12.87 15.42 17.74
C ARG A 145 11.95 16.47 17.10
N TRP A 146 10.72 16.08 16.76
CA TRP A 146 9.68 16.91 16.12
C TRP A 146 8.50 17.26 17.04
N LYS A 147 8.63 17.03 18.35
CA LYS A 147 7.72 17.59 19.37
C LYS A 147 8.22 18.92 19.97
N MET A 148 9.28 19.50 19.42
CA MET A 148 9.78 20.85 19.75
C MET A 148 9.66 21.76 18.54
#